data_AF-A0A9P8G3A8-F1
#
_entry.id   AF-A0A9P8G3A8-F1
#
_cell.length_a   1.000
_cell.length_b   1.000
_cell.length_c   1.000
_cell.angle_alpha   90.00
_cell.angle_beta   90.00
_cell.angle_gamma   90.00
#
_symmetry.space_group_name_H-M   'P 1'
#
loop_
_entity.id
_entity.type
_entity.pdbx_description
1 polymer ?
#
loop_
_entity_poly.entity_id
_entity_poly.type
_entity_poly.pdbx_seq_one_letter_code
_entity_poly.pdbx_strand_id
1 'polypeptide(L)'
;MSFRFLARSARPLSQAIESRVPFSFRAVQQGRAVAAFRTYSTTPETGAKENEAAAENADKAADATKEDPVQKELEAKKKEVADVTDKWKRQIAEYRNLQEQTKREVRAAKDFALQSFARDLLDSIDNLDRALSVVPKEKLDGSNKDLSDLHSGLKMTETILMNTLKKHGLERFDPSAESDKFNPNEHEATFQTPQPDKEDGTVFFCQSKGFKLNGRVIRPAKVGVVRNS
;
A
#
# COMPACT_ATOMS: atom_id res chain seq x y z
N MET A 1 -4.10 65.49 34.92
CA MET A 1 -3.75 64.98 33.58
C MET A 1 -4.22 63.55 33.48
N SER A 2 -5.24 63.33 32.65
CA SER A 2 -5.91 62.05 32.43
C SER A 2 -5.01 61.00 31.81
N PHE A 3 -4.97 59.80 32.38
CA PHE A 3 -4.61 58.59 31.64
C PHE A 3 -5.74 57.59 31.77
N ARG A 4 -6.52 57.50 30.68
CA ARG A 4 -7.60 56.55 30.44
C ARG A 4 -7.01 55.13 30.39
N PHE A 5 -7.35 54.30 31.37
CA PHE A 5 -7.23 52.85 31.26
C PHE A 5 -8.27 52.35 30.24
N LEU A 6 -7.81 51.78 29.12
CA LEU A 6 -8.65 51.03 28.19
C LEU A 6 -9.10 49.72 28.86
N ALA A 7 -10.27 49.72 29.48
CA ALA A 7 -10.97 48.49 29.84
C ALA A 7 -11.56 47.87 28.56
N ARG A 8 -10.84 46.93 27.95
CA ARG A 8 -11.34 46.14 26.82
C ARG A 8 -12.30 45.09 27.37
N SER A 9 -13.59 45.40 27.29
CA SER A 9 -14.72 44.54 27.63
C SER A 9 -14.59 43.14 27.03
N ALA A 10 -14.68 42.12 27.89
CA ALA A 10 -14.82 40.72 27.51
C ALA A 10 -16.10 40.52 26.69
N ARG A 11 -15.98 39.96 25.48
CA ARG A 11 -17.11 39.49 24.68
C ARG A 11 -17.48 38.08 25.16
N PRO A 12 -18.71 37.81 25.62
CA PRO A 12 -19.16 36.43 25.78
C PRO A 12 -19.42 35.81 24.41
N LEU A 13 -18.89 34.60 24.21
CA LEU A 13 -19.10 33.75 23.04
C LEU A 13 -20.60 33.48 22.87
N SER A 14 -21.13 33.92 21.74
CA SER A 14 -22.51 33.70 21.33
C SER A 14 -22.75 32.22 21.01
N GLN A 15 -23.85 31.74 21.58
CA GLN A 15 -24.49 30.43 21.49
C GLN A 15 -24.26 29.65 20.17
N ALA A 16 -23.74 28.43 20.35
CA ALA A 16 -23.76 27.38 19.33
C ALA A 16 -25.18 26.84 19.16
N ILE A 17 -25.70 26.88 17.93
CA ILE A 17 -26.94 26.24 17.52
C ILE A 17 -26.61 24.78 17.20
N GLU A 18 -26.78 23.88 18.19
CA GLU A 18 -26.81 22.44 17.95
C GLU A 18 -28.24 22.01 17.65
N SER A 19 -28.55 21.79 16.37
CA SER A 19 -29.77 21.09 15.96
C SER A 19 -29.43 19.63 15.59
N ARG A 20 -29.42 18.75 16.59
CA ARG A 20 -29.42 17.30 16.38
C ARG A 20 -30.80 16.75 16.75
N VAL A 21 -31.62 16.49 15.75
CA VAL A 21 -32.85 15.68 15.88
C VAL A 21 -32.48 14.21 16.02
N PRO A 22 -33.13 13.45 16.93
CA PRO A 22 -32.85 12.03 17.14
C PRO A 22 -33.66 11.20 16.16
N PHE A 23 -33.02 10.41 15.30
CA PHE A 23 -33.73 9.38 14.52
C PHE A 23 -33.42 8.01 15.13
N SER A 24 -34.28 7.64 16.07
CA SER A 24 -34.34 6.33 16.71
C SER A 24 -34.77 5.28 15.67
N PHE A 25 -33.89 4.33 15.35
CA PHE A 25 -34.28 3.13 14.60
C PHE A 25 -35.20 2.27 15.47
N ARG A 26 -36.50 2.31 15.21
CA ARG A 26 -37.48 1.37 15.78
C ARG A 26 -37.44 0.08 14.97
N ALA A 27 -36.85 -0.97 15.53
CA ALA A 27 -36.98 -2.33 15.03
C ALA A 27 -38.45 -2.77 15.12
N VAL A 28 -39.10 -3.00 13.99
CA VAL A 28 -40.39 -3.72 13.93
C VAL A 28 -40.10 -5.15 13.56
N GLN A 29 -40.15 -5.99 14.58
CA GLN A 29 -40.19 -7.44 14.49
C GLN A 29 -41.66 -7.83 14.33
N GLN A 30 -42.07 -8.35 13.17
CA GLN A 30 -43.35 -9.04 13.03
C GLN A 30 -43.15 -10.35 12.28
N GLY A 31 -43.69 -11.41 12.89
CA GLY A 31 -43.37 -12.81 12.63
C GLY A 31 -44.08 -13.43 11.42
N ARG A 32 -43.64 -14.66 11.14
CA ARG A 32 -44.19 -15.59 10.15
C ARG A 32 -45.60 -16.08 10.54
N ALA A 33 -46.51 -16.16 9.56
CA ALA A 33 -47.51 -17.23 9.43
C ALA A 33 -48.06 -17.35 7.99
N VAL A 34 -47.75 -18.50 7.38
CA VAL A 34 -48.53 -19.42 6.49
C VAL A 34 -49.39 -18.90 5.31
N ALA A 35 -49.25 -19.67 4.21
CA ALA A 35 -49.78 -19.56 2.86
C ALA A 35 -51.32 -19.53 2.69
N ALA A 36 -51.75 -18.88 1.60
CA ALA A 36 -52.96 -19.24 0.87
C ALA A 36 -52.70 -19.17 -0.65
N PHE A 37 -53.05 -20.29 -1.27
CA PHE A 37 -52.93 -20.68 -2.66
C PHE A 37 -53.80 -19.80 -3.58
N ARG A 38 -53.25 -19.28 -4.69
CA ARG A 38 -54.06 -18.78 -5.82
C ARG A 38 -53.43 -19.19 -7.14
N THR A 39 -54.04 -20.21 -7.74
CA THR A 39 -53.84 -20.71 -9.09
C THR A 39 -54.49 -19.78 -10.09
N TYR A 40 -53.74 -19.32 -11.10
CA TYR A 40 -54.31 -19.09 -12.42
C TYR A 40 -53.37 -19.68 -13.47
N SER A 41 -53.92 -20.65 -14.19
CA SER A 41 -53.38 -21.43 -15.29
C SER A 41 -53.20 -20.59 -16.54
N THR A 42 -52.07 -20.74 -17.24
CA THR A 42 -51.99 -20.44 -18.67
C THR A 42 -51.79 -21.76 -19.42
N THR A 43 -52.80 -22.14 -20.20
CA THR A 43 -52.65 -23.08 -21.32
C THR A 43 -52.80 -22.26 -22.60
N PRO A 44 -51.88 -22.37 -23.58
CA PRO A 44 -52.02 -21.72 -24.87
C PRO A 44 -52.67 -22.70 -25.85
N GLU A 45 -53.88 -22.43 -26.33
CA GLU A 45 -54.42 -23.11 -27.52
C GLU A 45 -55.15 -22.13 -28.45
N THR A 46 -54.48 -21.88 -29.57
CA THR A 46 -54.94 -21.86 -30.97
C THR A 46 -56.45 -21.90 -31.26
N GLY A 47 -56.96 -20.77 -31.76
CA GLY A 47 -57.65 -20.59 -33.04
C GLY A 47 -58.78 -21.53 -33.51
N ALA A 48 -59.99 -20.98 -33.65
CA ALA A 48 -60.92 -21.28 -34.75
C ALA A 48 -62.01 -20.19 -34.90
N LYS A 49 -62.08 -19.57 -36.10
CA LYS A 49 -63.23 -19.15 -36.95
C LYS A 49 -64.48 -18.50 -36.27
N GLU A 50 -65.13 -17.44 -36.77
CA GLU A 50 -65.41 -17.02 -38.16
C GLU A 50 -66.02 -15.58 -38.19
N ASN A 51 -65.69 -14.83 -39.25
CA ASN A 51 -66.43 -13.79 -40.00
C ASN A 51 -67.23 -12.64 -39.32
N GLU A 52 -66.84 -11.39 -39.65
CA GLU A 52 -67.67 -10.50 -40.48
C GLU A 52 -66.85 -9.34 -41.09
N ALA A 53 -67.26 -8.91 -42.29
CA ALA A 53 -66.51 -8.11 -43.24
C ALA A 53 -66.81 -6.60 -43.18
N ALA A 54 -65.87 -5.84 -43.74
CA ALA A 54 -66.05 -4.54 -44.41
C ALA A 54 -66.32 -3.28 -43.57
N ALA A 55 -65.29 -2.43 -43.45
CA ALA A 55 -65.36 -1.01 -43.81
C ALA A 55 -63.94 -0.38 -43.84
N GLU A 56 -63.50 -0.05 -45.06
CA GLU A 56 -62.72 1.14 -45.43
C GLU A 56 -61.38 1.44 -44.73
N ASN A 57 -60.30 0.95 -45.37
CA ASN A 57 -59.09 1.75 -45.53
C ASN A 57 -59.33 2.73 -46.69
N ALA A 58 -59.28 4.03 -46.39
CA ALA A 58 -58.60 5.08 -47.18
C ALA A 58 -59.19 6.45 -46.84
N ASP A 59 -58.74 7.06 -45.72
CA ASP A 59 -58.30 8.46 -45.76
C ASP A 59 -57.58 8.84 -44.47
N LYS A 60 -56.63 9.79 -44.58
CA LYS A 60 -55.68 10.32 -43.56
C LYS A 60 -54.23 9.85 -43.68
N ALA A 61 -53.66 10.05 -44.86
CA ALA A 61 -52.35 10.69 -44.93
C ALA A 61 -52.56 12.21 -44.78
N ALA A 62 -52.44 12.74 -43.55
CA ALA A 62 -52.08 14.14 -43.25
C ALA A 62 -52.32 14.45 -41.75
N ASP A 63 -51.39 14.03 -40.88
CA ASP A 63 -50.94 14.91 -39.78
C ASP A 63 -49.54 14.48 -39.30
N ALA A 64 -48.61 14.42 -40.25
CA ALA A 64 -47.18 14.26 -40.00
C ALA A 64 -46.52 15.65 -40.01
N THR A 65 -46.87 16.52 -39.06
CA THR A 65 -46.26 17.87 -38.97
C THR A 65 -46.31 18.49 -37.56
N LYS A 66 -46.15 17.69 -36.50
CA LYS A 66 -45.85 18.17 -35.14
C LYS A 66 -44.76 17.37 -34.41
N GLU A 67 -43.88 16.70 -35.16
CA GLU A 67 -42.82 15.85 -34.60
C GLU A 67 -41.47 16.56 -34.40
N ASP A 68 -41.30 17.76 -34.93
CA ASP A 68 -39.98 18.39 -35.06
C ASP A 68 -39.30 18.97 -33.79
N PRO A 69 -40.01 19.47 -32.76
CA PRO A 69 -39.34 19.98 -31.55
C PRO A 69 -39.12 18.91 -30.46
N VAL A 70 -40.09 18.02 -30.27
CA VAL A 70 -40.04 17.01 -29.18
C VAL A 70 -39.03 15.89 -29.48
N GLN A 71 -38.87 15.49 -30.75
CA GLN A 71 -37.86 14.51 -31.14
C GLN A 71 -36.44 15.08 -30.99
N LYS A 72 -36.23 16.36 -31.35
CA LYS A 72 -34.95 17.06 -31.16
C LYS A 72 -34.59 17.21 -29.68
N GLU A 73 -35.55 17.54 -28.82
CA GLU A 73 -35.35 17.56 -27.36
C GLU A 73 -35.02 16.18 -26.79
N LEU A 74 -35.68 15.13 -27.29
CA LEU A 74 -35.38 13.74 -26.92
C LEU A 74 -33.96 13.33 -27.33
N GLU A 75 -33.51 13.70 -28.52
CA GLU A 75 -32.16 13.43 -28.99
C GLU A 75 -31.09 14.22 -28.22
N ALA A 76 -31.36 15.50 -27.92
CA ALA A 76 -30.48 16.31 -27.09
C ALA A 76 -30.31 15.70 -25.69
N LYS A 77 -31.42 15.33 -25.03
CA LYS A 77 -31.37 14.64 -23.72
C LYS A 77 -30.67 13.29 -23.79
N LYS A 78 -30.84 12.51 -24.87
CA LYS A 78 -30.12 11.24 -25.06
C LYS A 78 -28.60 11.45 -25.19
N LYS A 79 -28.18 12.50 -25.91
CA LYS A 79 -26.75 12.88 -26.02
C LYS A 79 -26.19 13.33 -24.67
N GLU A 80 -26.92 14.17 -23.94
CA GLU A 80 -26.53 14.58 -22.57
C GLU A 80 -26.39 13.38 -21.63
N VAL A 81 -27.33 12.43 -21.68
CA VAL A 81 -27.26 11.19 -20.91
C VAL A 81 -26.03 10.37 -21.32
N ALA A 82 -25.77 10.23 -22.62
CA ALA A 82 -24.59 9.52 -23.11
C ALA A 82 -23.29 10.18 -22.60
N ASP A 83 -23.16 11.50 -22.73
CA ASP A 83 -22.01 12.27 -22.28
C ASP A 83 -21.79 12.16 -20.76
N VAL A 84 -22.87 12.22 -19.97
CA VAL A 84 -22.81 12.05 -18.51
C VAL A 84 -22.42 10.62 -18.16
N THR A 85 -22.98 9.60 -18.83
CA THR A 85 -22.60 8.21 -18.55
C THR A 85 -21.15 7.93 -18.89
N ASP A 86 -20.61 8.50 -19.96
CA ASP A 86 -19.21 8.31 -20.33
C ASP A 86 -18.27 9.05 -19.40
N LYS A 87 -18.61 10.28 -18.97
CA LYS A 87 -17.91 10.96 -17.87
C LYS A 87 -17.92 10.10 -16.61
N TRP A 88 -19.07 9.54 -16.24
CA TRP A 88 -19.19 8.73 -15.03
C TRP A 88 -18.36 7.44 -15.10
N LYS A 89 -18.42 6.71 -16.23
CA LYS A 89 -17.59 5.52 -16.45
C LYS A 89 -16.10 5.85 -16.36
N ARG A 90 -15.69 6.99 -16.94
CA ARG A 90 -14.31 7.47 -16.86
C ARG A 90 -13.90 7.78 -15.42
N GLN A 91 -14.75 8.48 -14.66
CA GLN A 91 -14.49 8.77 -13.25
C GLN A 91 -14.39 7.48 -12.42
N ILE A 92 -15.22 6.47 -12.69
CA ILE A 92 -15.14 5.15 -12.04
C ILE A 92 -13.80 4.46 -12.36
N ALA A 93 -13.35 4.53 -13.61
CA ALA A 93 -12.06 3.98 -14.02
C ALA A 93 -10.89 4.70 -13.32
N GLU A 94 -10.91 6.03 -13.29
CA GLU A 94 -9.91 6.85 -12.58
C GLU A 94 -9.88 6.54 -11.08
N TYR A 95 -11.05 6.38 -10.46
CA TYR A 95 -11.17 6.01 -9.05
C TYR A 95 -10.61 4.62 -8.75
N ARG A 96 -10.86 3.63 -9.62
CA ARG A 96 -10.30 2.27 -9.47
C ARG A 96 -8.77 2.29 -9.58
N ASN A 97 -8.23 3.02 -10.55
CA ASN A 97 -6.79 3.18 -10.70
C ASN A 97 -6.17 3.84 -9.46
N LEU A 98 -6.79 4.90 -8.94
CA LEU A 98 -6.36 5.56 -7.71
C LEU A 98 -6.41 4.59 -6.51
N GLN A 99 -7.50 3.85 -6.33
CA GLN A 99 -7.61 2.86 -5.25
C GLN A 99 -6.50 1.80 -5.33
N GLU A 100 -6.19 1.28 -6.52
CA GLU A 100 -5.11 0.32 -6.71
C GLU A 100 -3.75 0.92 -6.39
N GLN A 101 -3.49 2.14 -6.86
CA GLN A 101 -2.26 2.87 -6.58
C GLN A 101 -2.10 3.11 -5.08
N THR A 102 -3.10 3.67 -4.40
CA THR A 102 -3.06 3.93 -2.96
C THR A 102 -2.87 2.63 -2.17
N LYS A 103 -3.48 1.52 -2.58
CA LYS A 103 -3.23 0.21 -1.94
C LYS A 103 -1.77 -0.22 -2.04
N ARG A 104 -1.12 -0.02 -3.20
CA ARG A 104 0.31 -0.34 -3.40
C ARG A 104 1.19 0.59 -2.57
N GLU A 105 0.92 1.89 -2.57
CA GLU A 105 1.65 2.88 -1.78
C GLU A 105 1.53 2.63 -0.28
N VAL A 106 0.33 2.32 0.22
CA VAL A 106 0.10 1.98 1.64
C VAL A 106 0.82 0.70 2.04
N ARG A 107 0.86 -0.32 1.17
CA ARG A 107 1.65 -1.54 1.43
C ARG A 107 3.14 -1.22 1.49
N ALA A 108 3.68 -0.53 0.49
CA ALA A 108 5.07 -0.12 0.49
C ALA A 108 5.42 0.75 1.71
N ALA A 109 4.56 1.70 2.09
CA ALA A 109 4.76 2.53 3.27
C ALA A 109 4.81 1.69 4.56
N LYS A 110 4.00 0.64 4.68
CA LYS A 110 4.04 -0.29 5.83
C LYS A 110 5.31 -1.13 5.83
N ASP A 111 5.66 -1.70 4.68
CA ASP A 111 6.81 -2.60 4.53
C ASP A 111 8.14 -1.86 4.78
N PHE A 112 8.19 -0.56 4.49
CA PHE A 112 9.38 0.28 4.64
C PHE A 112 9.25 1.36 5.74
N ALA A 113 8.23 1.31 6.59
CA ALA A 113 8.04 2.26 7.69
C ALA A 113 9.24 2.29 8.65
N LEU A 114 9.87 1.12 8.85
CA LEU A 114 11.00 0.92 9.76
C LEU A 114 12.36 1.23 9.11
N GLN A 115 12.41 1.68 7.85
CA GLN A 115 13.66 1.84 7.11
C GLN A 115 14.61 2.85 7.75
N SER A 116 14.11 4.02 8.18
CA SER A 116 14.93 5.05 8.84
C SER A 116 15.46 4.57 10.18
N PHE A 117 14.57 4.01 11.02
CA PHE A 117 14.94 3.42 12.30
C PHE A 117 15.99 2.30 12.15
N ALA A 118 15.80 1.41 11.18
CA ALA A 118 16.76 0.35 10.90
C ALA A 118 18.12 0.93 10.51
N ARG A 119 18.16 1.98 9.67
CA ARG A 119 19.41 2.65 9.24
C ARG A 119 20.19 3.19 10.43
N ASP A 120 19.53 3.90 11.35
CA ASP A 120 20.17 4.47 12.54
C ASP A 120 20.65 3.37 13.49
N LEU A 121 19.95 2.24 13.55
CA LEU A 121 20.34 1.09 14.36
C LEU A 121 21.58 0.36 13.81
N LEU A 122 21.83 0.40 12.49
CA LEU A 122 22.99 -0.27 11.89
C LEU A 122 24.32 0.23 12.45
N ASP A 123 24.43 1.53 12.76
CA ASP A 123 25.65 2.10 13.34
C ASP A 123 25.94 1.52 14.73
N SER A 124 24.89 1.22 15.50
CA SER A 124 25.03 0.57 16.82
C SER A 124 25.45 -0.90 16.69
N ILE A 125 24.94 -1.61 15.68
CA ILE A 125 25.33 -3.00 15.38
C ILE A 125 26.80 -3.07 14.95
N ASP A 126 27.24 -2.15 14.09
CA ASP A 126 28.63 -2.08 13.66
C ASP A 126 29.58 -1.76 14.82
N ASN A 127 29.16 -0.93 15.77
CA ASN A 127 29.94 -0.68 16.99
C ASN A 127 30.05 -1.94 17.86
N LEU A 128 29.00 -2.76 17.95
CA LEU A 128 29.04 -4.04 18.64
C LEU A 128 29.98 -5.04 17.93
N ASP A 129 29.91 -5.14 16.60
CA ASP A 129 30.84 -5.92 15.78
C ASP A 129 32.30 -5.47 16.01
N ARG A 130 32.53 -4.16 16.01
CA ARG A 130 33.86 -3.58 16.27
C ARG A 130 34.34 -3.95 17.67
N ALA A 131 33.49 -3.83 18.70
CA ALA A 131 33.83 -4.22 20.07
C ALA A 131 34.22 -5.69 20.18
N LEU A 132 33.52 -6.59 19.48
CA LEU A 132 33.86 -8.01 19.42
C LEU A 132 35.19 -8.26 18.68
N SER A 133 35.49 -7.49 17.63
CA SER A 133 36.74 -7.64 16.86
C SER A 133 38.00 -7.13 17.55
N VAL A 134 37.85 -6.21 18.53
CA VAL A 134 38.98 -5.60 19.26
C VAL A 134 39.67 -6.60 20.17
N VAL A 135 38.95 -7.60 20.69
CA VAL A 135 39.51 -8.60 21.60
C VAL A 135 40.23 -9.68 20.78
N PRO A 136 41.57 -9.81 20.87
CA PRO A 136 42.30 -10.85 20.15
C PRO A 136 41.93 -12.23 20.68
N LYS A 137 41.77 -13.20 19.78
CA LYS A 137 41.45 -14.60 20.12
C LYS A 137 42.44 -15.22 21.12
N GLU A 138 43.70 -14.83 21.04
CA GLU A 138 44.77 -15.29 21.94
C GLU A 138 44.53 -14.95 23.42
N LYS A 139 43.82 -13.84 23.71
CA LYS A 139 43.51 -13.42 25.09
C LYS A 139 42.26 -14.06 25.67
N LEU A 140 41.45 -14.69 24.81
CA LEU A 140 40.18 -15.33 25.17
C LEU A 140 40.37 -16.74 25.75
N ASP A 141 41.47 -17.43 25.42
CA ASP A 141 41.62 -18.86 25.73
C ASP A 141 42.42 -19.19 27.01
N GLY A 142 43.09 -18.22 27.66
CA GLY A 142 43.95 -18.55 28.80
C GLY A 142 44.25 -17.47 29.84
N SER A 143 44.02 -16.19 29.55
CA SER A 143 44.51 -15.10 30.40
C SER A 143 43.51 -14.54 31.42
N ASN A 144 42.21 -14.47 31.11
CA ASN A 144 41.19 -13.89 32.00
C ASN A 144 39.80 -14.47 31.71
N LYS A 145 39.26 -15.26 32.64
CA LYS A 145 37.92 -15.86 32.54
C LYS A 145 36.80 -14.82 32.43
N ASP A 146 36.94 -13.70 33.15
CA ASP A 146 35.94 -12.63 33.10
C ASP A 146 35.83 -11.98 31.70
N LEU A 147 36.95 -11.91 30.97
CA LEU A 147 36.96 -11.40 29.59
C LEU A 147 36.34 -12.39 28.60
N SER A 148 36.57 -13.70 28.76
CA SER A 148 35.95 -14.72 27.92
C SER A 148 34.43 -14.79 28.15
N ASP A 149 33.99 -14.69 29.41
CA ASP A 149 32.58 -14.71 29.77
C ASP A 149 31.86 -13.45 29.25
N LEU A 150 32.50 -12.28 29.35
CA LEU A 150 31.98 -11.03 28.77
C LEU A 150 31.87 -11.12 27.25
N HIS A 151 32.91 -11.57 26.54
CA HIS A 151 32.89 -11.71 25.09
C HIS A 151 31.79 -12.69 24.63
N SER A 152 31.61 -13.81 25.36
CA SER A 152 30.53 -14.76 25.13
C SER A 152 29.15 -14.11 25.30
N GLY A 153 28.95 -13.34 26.38
CA GLY A 153 27.70 -12.61 26.63
C GLY A 153 27.39 -11.57 25.54
N LEU A 154 28.39 -10.85 25.04
CA LEU A 154 28.21 -9.91 23.92
C LEU A 154 27.83 -10.66 22.64
N LYS A 155 28.49 -11.79 22.34
CA LYS A 155 28.17 -12.61 21.16
C LYS A 155 26.76 -13.20 21.21
N MET A 156 26.30 -13.61 22.39
CA MET A 156 24.91 -14.04 22.60
C MET A 156 23.93 -12.89 22.34
N THR A 157 24.25 -11.70 22.85
CA THR A 157 23.44 -10.49 22.64
C THR A 157 23.36 -10.12 21.16
N GLU A 158 24.48 -10.15 20.42
CA GLU A 158 24.50 -9.94 18.97
C GLU A 158 23.58 -10.96 18.28
N THR A 159 23.69 -12.24 18.63
CA THR A 159 22.88 -13.31 18.02
C THR A 159 21.38 -13.09 18.25
N ILE A 160 20.98 -12.71 19.47
CA ILE A 160 19.58 -12.40 19.81
C ILE A 160 19.11 -11.19 19.00
N LEU A 161 19.91 -10.13 18.93
CA LEU A 161 19.62 -8.93 18.15
C LEU A 161 19.46 -9.26 16.66
N MET A 162 20.32 -10.10 16.09
CA MET A 162 20.19 -10.52 14.70
C MET A 162 18.93 -11.34 14.45
N ASN A 163 18.56 -12.20 15.40
CA ASN A 163 17.33 -12.98 15.30
C ASN A 163 16.08 -12.10 15.41
N THR A 164 16.07 -11.05 16.22
CA THR A 164 14.95 -10.10 16.28
C THR A 164 14.85 -9.28 15.00
N LEU A 165 15.97 -8.81 14.45
CA LEU A 165 16.01 -8.07 13.19
C LEU A 165 15.50 -8.92 12.01
N LYS A 166 15.89 -10.20 11.94
CA LYS A 166 15.37 -11.15 10.94
C LYS A 166 13.85 -11.30 11.00
N LYS A 167 13.24 -11.31 12.19
CA LYS A 167 11.77 -11.38 12.34
C LYS A 167 11.06 -10.17 11.74
N HIS A 168 11.72 -9.02 11.68
CA HIS A 168 11.21 -7.80 11.06
C HIS A 168 11.61 -7.65 9.59
N GLY A 169 12.16 -8.70 8.98
CA GLY A 169 12.53 -8.73 7.56
C GLY A 169 13.88 -8.06 7.25
N LEU A 170 14.70 -7.77 8.27
CA LEU A 170 16.04 -7.24 8.10
C LEU A 170 17.06 -8.40 8.03
N GLU A 171 17.70 -8.54 6.89
CA GLU A 171 18.66 -9.60 6.60
C GLU A 171 20.06 -9.00 6.40
N ARG A 172 21.03 -9.56 7.13
CA ARG A 172 22.46 -9.25 6.96
C ARG A 172 23.03 -10.15 5.88
N PHE A 173 23.76 -9.57 4.95
CA PHE A 173 24.51 -10.31 3.93
C PHE A 173 25.99 -9.92 3.99
N ASP A 174 26.86 -10.91 3.77
CA ASP A 174 28.31 -10.76 3.83
C ASP A 174 28.97 -11.41 2.60
N PRO A 175 29.21 -10.64 1.52
CA PRO A 175 29.72 -11.17 0.27
C PRO A 175 31.16 -11.71 0.35
N SER A 176 31.90 -11.39 1.41
CA SER A 176 33.26 -11.92 1.64
C SER A 176 33.25 -13.36 2.14
N ALA A 177 32.16 -13.82 2.76
CA ALA A 177 32.04 -15.18 3.28
C ALA A 177 31.76 -16.20 2.17
N GLU A 178 30.98 -15.79 1.16
CA GLU A 178 30.54 -16.64 0.05
C GLU A 178 31.47 -16.54 -1.18
N SER A 179 32.47 -15.65 -1.14
CA SER A 179 33.35 -15.32 -2.28
C SER A 179 32.54 -14.94 -3.52
N ASP A 180 31.52 -14.10 -3.32
CA ASP A 180 30.63 -13.69 -4.39
C ASP A 180 31.31 -12.73 -5.37
N LYS A 181 30.85 -12.78 -6.62
CA LYS A 181 31.17 -11.77 -7.63
C LYS A 181 30.59 -10.42 -7.21
N PHE A 182 31.34 -9.36 -7.49
CA PHE A 182 30.89 -8.01 -7.19
C PHE A 182 29.60 -7.65 -7.95
N ASN A 183 28.54 -7.27 -7.21
CA ASN A 183 27.28 -6.80 -7.75
C ASN A 183 27.08 -5.31 -7.39
N PRO A 184 27.07 -4.39 -8.36
CA PRO A 184 26.90 -2.95 -8.11
C PRO A 184 25.60 -2.56 -7.41
N ASN A 185 24.55 -3.39 -7.49
CA ASN A 185 23.26 -3.09 -6.85
C ASN A 185 23.29 -3.32 -5.32
N GLU A 186 24.20 -4.18 -4.85
CA GLU A 186 24.23 -4.64 -3.46
C GLU A 186 25.55 -4.29 -2.75
N HIS A 187 26.62 -4.06 -3.52
CA HIS A 187 27.99 -3.87 -3.03
C HIS A 187 28.53 -2.50 -3.41
N GLU A 188 29.23 -1.86 -2.48
CA GLU A 188 30.00 -0.63 -2.66
C GLU A 188 31.48 -0.98 -2.61
N ALA A 189 32.20 -0.84 -3.72
CA ALA A 189 33.63 -1.14 -3.79
C ALA A 189 34.45 0.04 -3.23
N THR A 190 35.04 -0.14 -2.05
CA THR A 190 35.85 0.89 -1.38
C THR A 190 37.30 0.90 -1.90
N PHE A 191 37.86 -0.26 -2.21
CA PHE A 191 39.25 -0.38 -2.69
C PHE A 191 39.47 -1.63 -3.55
N GLN A 192 40.55 -1.61 -4.31
CA GLN A 192 40.98 -2.73 -5.16
C GLN A 192 42.37 -3.22 -4.71
N THR A 193 42.54 -4.53 -4.60
CA THR A 193 43.82 -5.14 -4.21
C THR A 193 44.15 -6.33 -5.12
N PRO A 194 45.39 -6.44 -5.63
CA PRO A 194 45.82 -7.64 -6.34
C PRO A 194 45.93 -8.82 -5.37
N GLN A 195 45.28 -9.93 -5.70
CA GLN A 195 45.32 -11.17 -4.94
C GLN A 195 45.48 -12.33 -5.95
N PRO A 196 46.69 -12.91 -6.06
CA PRO A 196 46.99 -13.92 -7.09
C PRO A 196 46.15 -15.20 -6.93
N ASP A 197 45.61 -15.43 -5.74
CA ASP A 197 44.84 -16.63 -5.40
C ASP A 197 43.34 -16.53 -5.74
N LYS A 198 42.84 -15.36 -6.18
CA LYS A 198 41.41 -15.13 -6.45
C LYS A 198 41.15 -14.53 -7.83
N GLU A 199 39.98 -14.83 -8.38
CA GLU A 199 39.51 -14.29 -9.67
C GLU A 199 39.23 -12.79 -9.60
N ASP A 200 39.53 -12.09 -10.70
CA ASP A 200 39.23 -10.67 -10.86
C ASP A 200 37.73 -10.36 -10.74
N GLY A 201 37.41 -9.27 -10.05
CA GLY A 201 36.03 -8.86 -9.80
C GLY A 201 35.35 -9.61 -8.66
N THR A 202 36.06 -10.48 -7.94
CA THR A 202 35.54 -11.17 -6.75
C THR A 202 35.70 -10.30 -5.50
N VAL A 203 34.77 -10.39 -4.56
CA VAL A 203 34.90 -9.75 -3.25
C VAL A 203 35.90 -10.52 -2.38
N PHE A 204 36.98 -9.86 -1.96
CA PHE A 204 37.98 -10.48 -1.08
C PHE A 204 37.70 -10.21 0.40
N PHE A 205 37.25 -9.00 0.74
CA PHE A 205 37.10 -8.54 2.11
C PHE A 205 35.88 -7.61 2.25
N CYS A 206 35.14 -7.79 3.34
CA CYS A 206 34.05 -6.90 3.73
C CYS A 206 34.48 -6.01 4.90
N GLN A 207 34.55 -4.70 4.67
CA GLN A 207 34.81 -3.72 5.72
C GLN A 207 33.56 -3.47 6.57
N SER A 208 32.40 -3.37 5.92
CA SER A 208 31.12 -3.15 6.57
C SER A 208 30.07 -4.02 5.91
N LYS A 209 29.36 -4.80 6.71
CA LYS A 209 28.39 -5.78 6.19
C LYS A 209 27.14 -5.06 5.65
N GLY A 210 26.50 -5.68 4.67
CA GLY A 210 25.32 -5.13 4.02
C GLY A 210 24.02 -5.57 4.71
N PHE A 211 22.97 -4.78 4.54
CA PHE A 211 21.64 -5.07 5.09
C PHE A 211 20.53 -4.85 4.05
N LYS A 212 19.62 -5.83 3.97
CA LYS A 212 18.41 -5.79 3.15
C LYS A 212 17.17 -5.79 4.05
N LEU A 213 16.15 -5.00 3.70
CA LEU A 213 14.84 -5.02 4.33
C LEU A 213 13.81 -5.45 3.31
N ASN A 214 13.14 -6.58 3.54
CA ASN A 214 12.09 -7.10 2.65
C ASN A 214 12.54 -7.15 1.17
N GLY A 215 13.79 -7.54 0.92
CA GLY A 215 14.40 -7.62 -0.41
C GLY A 215 15.00 -6.32 -0.97
N ARG A 216 14.82 -5.17 -0.30
CA ARG A 216 15.44 -3.89 -0.70
C ARG A 216 16.72 -3.62 0.08
N VAL A 217 17.79 -3.23 -0.61
CA VAL A 217 19.06 -2.84 0.04
C VAL A 217 18.88 -1.49 0.75
N ILE A 218 19.07 -1.47 2.08
CA ILE A 218 19.10 -0.22 2.88
C ILE A 218 20.54 0.31 2.96
N ARG A 219 21.48 -0.61 3.16
CA ARG A 219 22.90 -0.32 3.23
C ARG A 219 23.68 -1.34 2.38
N PRO A 220 24.43 -0.89 1.36
CA PRO A 220 25.28 -1.77 0.61
C PRO A 220 26.43 -2.30 1.48
N ALA A 221 26.93 -3.49 1.17
CA ALA A 221 28.14 -3.99 1.80
C ALA A 221 29.34 -3.22 1.24
N LYS A 222 30.19 -2.68 2.12
CA LYS A 222 31.45 -2.03 1.74
C LYS A 222 32.53 -3.09 1.58
N VAL A 223 33.01 -3.25 0.36
CA VAL A 223 33.85 -4.39 -0.03
C VAL A 223 35.15 -3.96 -0.69
N GLY A 224 36.19 -4.77 -0.50
CA GLY A 224 37.41 -4.76 -1.30
C GLY A 224 37.29 -5.77 -2.44
N VAL A 225 37.53 -5.32 -3.67
CA VAL A 225 37.42 -6.15 -4.89
C VAL A 225 38.81 -6.55 -5.37
N VAL A 226 38.95 -7.79 -5.83
CA VAL A 226 40.20 -8.27 -6.42
C VAL A 226 40.35 -7.71 -7.83
N ARG A 227 41.53 -7.15 -8.11
CA ARG A 227 41.94 -6.78 -9.46
C ARG A 227 43.41 -7.14 -9.63
N ASN A 228 43.65 -8.27 -10.26
CA ASN A 228 44.97 -8.66 -10.72
C ASN A 228 45.27 -7.82 -11.96
N SER A 229 46.38 -7.07 -11.89
CA SER A 229 46.86 -6.25 -13.00
C SER A 229 47.76 -7.06 -13.91
#